data_AF-I4F205-F1
#
_entry.id   AF-I4F205-F1
#
_cell.length_a   1.000
_cell.length_b   1.000
_cell.length_c   1.000
_cell.angle_alpha   90.00
_cell.angle_beta   90.00
_cell.angle_gamma   90.00
#
_symmetry.space_group_name_H-M   'P 1'
#
loop_
_entity.id
_entity.type
_entity.pdbx_description
1 polymer ?
#
loop_
_entity_poly.entity_id
_entity_poly.type
_entity_poly.pdbx_seq_one_letter_code
_entity_poly.pdbx_strand_id
1 'polypeptide(L)'
;MSSADGTVAPAAPPVRYPVPLAAATLTGGRAAGSLTVSVDRVRTGIGPSIPQLADDCGLDTTAVQTVPVVLTFETSSPLAGGLAAHLTVTPGPGTPAGTGPIGVFFEPATADETYCPDAPLLPTTDSFHARGTPRVTGYVVLDRAVTAATPQGRDDVLRTLQARISDLRLRTDADVEQPLSVGAVTQGEVCPDDPDALCVPLG
;
A
#
# COMPACT_ATOMS: atom_id res chain seq x y z
N MET A 1 -28.85 -36.52 32.51
CA MET A 1 -28.20 -36.60 31.19
C MET A 1 -28.66 -35.40 30.38
N SER A 2 -27.83 -34.37 30.20
CA SER A 2 -28.14 -33.24 29.32
C SER A 2 -26.95 -33.03 28.40
N SER A 3 -27.14 -33.35 27.12
CA SER A 3 -26.20 -33.11 26.05
C SER A 3 -26.18 -31.61 25.75
N ALA A 4 -25.01 -30.99 25.86
CA ALA A 4 -24.79 -29.65 25.35
C ALA A 4 -24.61 -29.73 23.83
N ASP A 5 -25.53 -29.13 23.09
CA ASP A 5 -25.39 -28.89 21.65
C ASP A 5 -24.33 -27.80 21.42
N GLY A 6 -23.07 -28.23 21.32
CA GLY A 6 -21.98 -27.38 20.87
C GLY A 6 -22.04 -27.21 19.35
N THR A 7 -22.83 -26.26 18.87
CA THR A 7 -22.75 -25.83 17.46
C THR A 7 -21.41 -25.13 17.27
N VAL A 8 -20.41 -25.87 16.77
CA VAL A 8 -19.13 -25.31 16.35
C VAL A 8 -19.39 -24.49 15.09
N ALA A 9 -19.22 -23.18 15.18
CA ALA A 9 -19.28 -22.32 14.01
C ALA A 9 -18.22 -22.78 12.98
N PRO A 10 -18.57 -22.90 11.69
CA PRO A 10 -17.62 -23.30 10.67
C PRO A 10 -16.44 -22.33 10.65
N ALA A 11 -15.22 -22.86 10.71
CA ALA A 11 -14.01 -22.07 10.62
C ALA A 11 -14.01 -21.33 9.27
N ALA A 12 -13.79 -20.01 9.31
CA ALA A 12 -13.64 -19.22 8.10
C ALA A 12 -12.51 -19.80 7.24
N PRO A 13 -12.68 -19.88 5.89
CA PRO A 13 -11.62 -20.38 5.02
C PRO A 13 -10.35 -19.53 5.16
N PRO A 14 -9.15 -20.13 5.02
CA PRO A 14 -7.90 -19.41 5.14
C PRO A 14 -7.79 -18.34 4.05
N VAL A 15 -7.52 -17.10 4.46
CA VAL A 15 -7.24 -15.99 3.55
C VAL A 15 -5.93 -16.25 2.81
N ARG A 16 -5.95 -16.17 1.47
CA ARG A 16 -4.76 -16.25 0.62
C ARG A 16 -4.26 -14.83 0.33
N TYR A 17 -3.00 -14.58 0.64
CA TYR A 17 -2.33 -13.31 0.38
C TYR A 17 -1.41 -13.40 -0.84
N PRO A 18 -1.18 -12.28 -1.55
CA PRO A 18 -1.82 -10.97 -1.36
C PRO A 18 -3.27 -10.97 -1.85
N VAL A 19 -4.13 -10.18 -1.19
CA VAL A 19 -5.55 -10.04 -1.54
C VAL A 19 -5.68 -8.89 -2.54
N PRO A 20 -6.16 -9.12 -3.78
CA PRO A 20 -6.38 -8.03 -4.73
C PRO A 20 -7.47 -7.11 -4.21
N LEU A 21 -7.25 -5.80 -4.31
CA LEU A 21 -8.19 -4.75 -3.92
C LEU A 21 -8.72 -4.00 -5.14
N ALA A 22 -7.84 -3.70 -6.10
CA ALA A 22 -8.21 -3.11 -7.38
C ALA A 22 -7.44 -3.73 -8.54
N ALA A 23 -8.07 -3.74 -9.70
CA ALA A 23 -7.47 -4.16 -10.95
C ALA A 23 -8.04 -3.32 -12.09
N ALA A 24 -7.14 -2.77 -12.91
CA ALA A 24 -7.51 -1.96 -14.05
C ALA A 24 -6.54 -2.13 -15.21
N THR A 25 -7.03 -1.87 -16.42
CA THR A 25 -6.16 -1.66 -17.58
C THR A 25 -5.53 -0.27 -17.50
N LEU A 26 -4.29 -0.14 -17.96
CA LEU A 26 -3.63 1.15 -18.14
C LEU A 26 -3.48 1.43 -19.63
N THR A 27 -3.72 2.68 -20.00
CA THR A 27 -3.65 3.19 -21.38
C THR A 27 -2.73 4.41 -21.42
N GLY A 28 -2.31 4.82 -22.62
CA GLY A 28 -1.35 5.92 -22.78
C GLY A 28 0.10 5.44 -22.95
N GLY A 29 0.95 6.34 -23.44
CA GLY A 29 2.32 6.00 -23.86
C GLY A 29 2.37 4.96 -24.99
N ARG A 30 3.55 4.34 -25.18
CA ARG A 30 3.74 3.24 -26.14
C ARG A 30 3.27 1.86 -25.63
N ALA A 31 2.65 1.78 -24.45
CA ALA A 31 2.34 0.51 -23.81
C ALA A 31 0.96 0.52 -23.15
N ALA A 32 0.08 -0.36 -23.63
CA ALA A 32 -1.08 -0.80 -22.87
C ALA A 32 -0.64 -1.91 -21.89
N GLY A 33 -1.18 -1.86 -20.68
CA GLY A 33 -0.89 -2.84 -19.63
C GLY A 33 -2.05 -3.03 -18.66
N SER A 34 -1.79 -3.75 -17.59
CA SER A 34 -2.72 -3.91 -16.47
C SER A 34 -2.01 -3.66 -15.16
N LEU A 35 -2.70 -2.97 -14.25
CA LEU A 35 -2.27 -2.71 -12.89
C LEU A 35 -3.19 -3.49 -11.94
N THR A 36 -2.58 -4.26 -11.04
CA THR A 36 -3.26 -4.86 -9.89
C THR A 36 -2.68 -4.25 -8.62
N VAL A 37 -3.56 -3.74 -7.76
CA VAL A 37 -3.24 -3.27 -6.40
C VAL A 37 -3.77 -4.29 -5.42
N SER A 38 -2.91 -4.80 -4.56
CA SER A 38 -3.24 -5.81 -3.55
C SER A 38 -2.68 -5.44 -2.19
N VAL A 39 -3.24 -6.02 -1.13
CA VAL A 39 -2.67 -5.94 0.22
C VAL A 39 -2.13 -7.30 0.64
N ASP A 40 -0.89 -7.34 1.10
CA ASP A 40 -0.28 -8.52 1.71
C ASP A 40 -0.60 -8.55 3.22
N ARG A 41 -0.16 -9.61 3.90
CA ARG A 41 -0.41 -9.82 5.32
C ARG A 41 0.09 -8.63 6.15
N VAL A 42 -0.84 -8.02 6.88
CA VAL A 42 -0.59 -7.03 7.93
C VAL A 42 0.35 -7.60 8.99
N ARG A 43 1.31 -6.80 9.46
CA ARG A 43 2.32 -7.22 10.45
C ARG A 43 2.41 -6.19 11.56
N THR A 44 2.61 -6.64 12.78
CA THR A 44 3.16 -5.80 13.86
C THR A 44 4.66 -5.65 13.64
N GLY A 45 5.20 -4.46 13.89
CA GLY A 45 6.60 -4.15 13.61
C GLY A 45 6.84 -3.57 12.22
N ILE A 46 8.05 -3.05 12.02
CA ILE A 46 8.53 -2.59 10.71
C ILE A 46 8.83 -3.81 9.84
N GLY A 47 8.38 -3.76 8.59
CA GLY A 47 8.66 -4.82 7.61
C GLY A 47 10.17 -5.01 7.39
N PRO A 48 10.63 -6.24 7.04
CA PRO A 48 12.05 -6.56 6.91
C PRO A 48 12.80 -5.77 5.82
N SER A 49 12.06 -5.10 4.93
CA SER A 49 12.58 -4.39 3.76
C SER A 49 13.00 -2.93 4.00
N ILE A 50 12.62 -2.33 5.13
CA ILE A 50 12.85 -0.89 5.39
C ILE A 50 13.46 -0.65 6.79
N PRO A 51 14.54 -1.34 7.17
CA PRO A 51 15.06 -1.31 8.55
C PRO A 51 15.50 0.09 9.00
N GLN A 52 16.05 0.90 8.10
CA GLN A 52 16.51 2.27 8.39
C GLN A 52 15.37 3.25 8.68
N LEU A 53 14.13 2.91 8.33
CA LEU A 53 12.96 3.74 8.60
C LEU A 53 12.77 4.01 10.10
N ALA A 54 13.07 3.03 10.95
CA ALA A 54 12.96 3.18 12.40
C ALA A 54 13.84 4.32 12.91
N ASP A 55 15.09 4.33 12.47
CA ASP A 55 16.12 5.23 12.94
C ASP A 55 15.90 6.63 12.36
N ASP A 56 15.65 6.71 11.06
CA ASP A 56 15.45 7.96 10.33
C ASP A 56 14.19 8.73 10.81
N CYS A 57 13.10 8.01 11.05
CA CYS A 57 11.82 8.60 11.45
C CYS A 57 11.60 8.61 12.98
N GLY A 58 12.51 8.05 13.78
CA GLY A 58 12.38 7.93 15.23
C GLY A 58 11.19 7.07 15.67
N LEU A 59 10.90 5.99 14.93
CA LEU A 59 9.77 5.09 15.21
C LEU A 59 10.16 4.01 16.22
N ASP A 60 9.27 3.76 17.19
CA ASP A 60 9.36 2.57 18.03
C ASP A 60 8.86 1.35 17.24
N THR A 61 9.80 0.54 16.75
CA THR A 61 9.50 -0.68 15.99
C THR A 61 8.55 -1.65 16.72
N THR A 62 8.43 -1.58 18.05
CA THR A 62 7.52 -2.45 18.80
C THR A 62 6.10 -1.90 18.89
N ALA A 63 5.92 -0.60 18.62
CA ALA A 63 4.64 0.11 18.69
C ALA A 63 3.98 0.28 17.31
N VAL A 64 4.64 -0.09 16.21
CA VAL A 64 4.13 0.10 14.84
C VAL A 64 3.37 -1.11 14.30
N GLN A 65 2.49 -0.86 13.34
CA GLN A 65 1.85 -1.86 12.48
C GLN A 65 2.10 -1.49 11.02
N THR A 66 2.48 -2.47 10.19
CA THR A 66 2.81 -2.28 8.79
C THR A 66 1.84 -3.06 7.89
N VAL A 67 1.37 -2.41 6.82
CA VAL A 67 0.50 -2.97 5.78
C VAL A 67 1.22 -2.88 4.44
N PRO A 68 1.65 -4.02 3.86
CA PRO A 68 2.28 -4.01 2.54
C PRO A 68 1.22 -3.87 1.44
N VAL A 69 1.30 -2.81 0.65
CA VAL A 69 0.52 -2.57 -0.56
C VAL A 69 1.37 -2.98 -1.76
N VAL A 70 0.96 -4.04 -2.43
CA VAL A 70 1.67 -4.62 -3.57
C VAL A 70 1.04 -4.11 -4.86
N LEU A 71 1.84 -3.44 -5.68
CA LEU A 71 1.45 -3.03 -7.03
C LEU A 71 2.13 -3.93 -8.05
N THR A 72 1.34 -4.57 -8.90
CA THR A 72 1.84 -5.43 -10.00
C THR A 72 1.39 -4.85 -11.33
N PHE A 73 2.35 -4.58 -12.21
CA PHE A 73 2.15 -4.03 -13.53
C PHE A 73 2.60 -5.03 -14.59
N GLU A 74 1.69 -5.38 -15.49
CA GLU A 74 1.94 -6.28 -16.59
C GLU A 74 1.75 -5.54 -17.91
N THR A 75 2.67 -5.76 -18.86
CA THR A 75 2.60 -5.14 -20.19
C THR A 75 2.71 -6.17 -21.28
N SER A 76 2.08 -5.87 -22.42
CA SER A 76 2.10 -6.71 -23.62
C SER A 76 3.46 -6.75 -24.32
N SER A 77 4.41 -5.88 -23.93
CA SER A 77 5.77 -5.84 -24.46
C SER A 77 6.78 -5.66 -23.34
N PRO A 78 7.96 -6.30 -23.40
CA PRO A 78 9.03 -6.05 -22.44
C PRO A 78 9.45 -4.59 -22.52
N LEU A 79 9.42 -3.91 -21.39
CA LEU A 79 9.75 -2.49 -21.27
C LEU A 79 11.20 -2.34 -20.81
N ALA A 80 11.95 -1.47 -21.48
CA ALA A 80 13.22 -0.92 -20.97
C ALA A 80 12.91 0.20 -19.96
N GLY A 81 12.25 -0.15 -18.85
CA GLY A 81 11.72 0.79 -17.86
C GLY A 81 10.87 0.13 -16.77
N GLY A 82 9.98 0.92 -16.17
CA GLY A 82 9.12 0.50 -15.08
C GLY A 82 7.93 1.42 -14.86
N LEU A 83 6.92 0.94 -14.13
CA LEU A 83 5.84 1.78 -13.63
C LEU A 83 6.39 2.75 -12.58
N ALA A 84 5.98 4.01 -12.66
CA ALA A 84 6.13 4.99 -11.61
C ALA A 84 4.74 5.52 -11.22
N ALA A 85 4.54 5.77 -9.93
CA ALA A 85 3.28 6.32 -9.42
C ALA A 85 3.48 6.92 -8.03
N HIS A 86 2.45 7.61 -7.55
CA HIS A 86 2.30 8.01 -6.16
C HIS A 86 1.34 7.08 -5.43
N LEU A 87 1.69 6.74 -4.19
CA LEU A 87 0.79 6.13 -3.23
C LEU A 87 0.55 7.12 -2.10
N THR A 88 -0.70 7.57 -1.97
CA THR A 88 -1.15 8.41 -0.86
C THR A 88 -2.07 7.59 0.03
N VAL A 89 -1.96 7.74 1.36
CA VAL A 89 -2.89 7.15 2.32
C VAL A 89 -3.57 8.24 3.13
N THR A 90 -4.89 8.17 3.19
CA THR A 90 -5.71 9.10 3.96
C THR A 90 -6.63 8.37 4.94
N PRO A 91 -6.73 8.87 6.18
CA PRO A 91 -7.79 8.46 7.10
C PRO A 91 -9.17 8.83 6.57
N GLY A 92 -10.12 7.90 6.63
CA GLY A 92 -11.51 8.13 6.30
C GLY A 92 -12.31 8.75 7.46
N PRO A 93 -13.56 9.15 7.22
CA PRO A 93 -14.41 9.80 8.22
C PRO A 93 -14.75 8.93 9.45
N GLY A 94 -14.53 7.61 9.36
CA GLY A 94 -14.71 6.67 10.46
C GLY A 94 -13.46 6.41 11.31
N THR A 95 -12.31 7.01 10.97
CA THR A 95 -11.05 6.73 11.68
C THR A 95 -11.14 7.18 13.16
N PRO A 96 -10.90 6.27 14.12
CA PRO A 96 -10.94 6.63 15.54
C PRO A 96 -9.95 7.74 15.91
N ALA A 97 -10.35 8.58 16.86
CA ALA A 97 -9.45 9.56 17.46
C ALA A 97 -8.27 8.87 18.17
N GLY A 98 -7.15 9.57 18.30
CA GLY A 98 -5.95 9.01 18.93
C GLY A 98 -5.24 7.95 18.07
N THR A 99 -5.56 7.88 16.77
CA THR A 99 -4.72 7.20 15.79
C THR A 99 -3.39 7.93 15.72
N GLY A 100 -2.28 7.20 15.87
CA GLY A 100 -0.94 7.77 15.72
C GLY A 100 -0.67 8.22 14.28
N PRO A 101 0.50 8.80 14.01
CA PRO A 101 0.92 9.14 12.65
C PRO A 101 0.80 7.97 11.67
N ILE A 102 0.45 8.28 10.42
CA ILE A 102 0.34 7.31 9.33
C ILE A 102 1.35 7.71 8.27
N GLY A 103 2.24 6.80 7.91
CA GLY A 103 3.26 6.99 6.89
C GLY A 103 3.09 6.03 5.73
N VAL A 104 3.58 6.42 4.56
CA VAL A 104 3.73 5.58 3.37
C VAL A 104 5.19 5.63 2.96
N PHE A 105 5.77 4.46 2.70
CA PHE A 105 7.18 4.33 2.33
C PHE A 105 7.38 3.28 1.25
N PHE A 106 8.18 3.58 0.25
CA PHE A 106 8.79 2.58 -0.61
C PHE A 106 10.22 2.27 -0.16
N GLU A 107 10.74 1.12 -0.58
CA GLU A 107 12.18 0.85 -0.46
C GLU A 107 12.96 1.98 -1.16
N PRO A 108 14.09 2.41 -0.60
CA PRO A 108 14.78 3.57 -1.11
C PRO A 108 15.39 3.22 -2.47
N ALA A 109 15.30 4.13 -3.43
CA ALA A 109 15.87 3.91 -4.76
C ALA A 109 17.39 3.88 -4.72
N THR A 110 18.00 4.52 -3.71
CA THR A 110 19.44 4.52 -3.45
C THR A 110 19.74 4.40 -1.96
N ALA A 111 20.92 3.88 -1.60
CA ALA A 111 21.32 3.72 -0.20
C ALA A 111 21.49 5.06 0.58
N ASP A 112 21.53 6.18 -0.14
CA ASP A 112 21.74 7.52 0.43
C ASP A 112 20.42 8.28 0.67
N GLU A 113 19.27 7.72 0.27
CA GLU A 113 17.96 8.30 0.56
C GLU A 113 17.61 8.17 2.06
N THR A 114 17.38 9.32 2.69
CA THR A 114 16.97 9.42 4.09
C THR A 114 15.45 9.48 4.18
N TYR A 115 14.86 8.70 5.08
CA TYR A 115 13.43 8.83 5.36
C TYR A 115 13.15 9.97 6.34
N CYS A 116 11.95 10.54 6.28
CA CYS A 116 11.48 11.56 7.23
C CYS A 116 12.48 12.72 7.49
N PRO A 117 12.97 13.43 6.46
CA PRO A 117 13.86 14.58 6.66
C PRO A 117 13.22 15.68 7.53
N ASP A 118 11.87 15.75 7.52
CA ASP A 118 11.05 16.68 8.29
C ASP A 118 10.40 16.01 9.52
N ALA A 119 11.10 15.06 10.14
CA ALA A 119 10.64 14.42 11.39
C ALA A 119 10.17 15.49 12.41
N PRO A 120 9.06 15.24 13.14
CA PRO A 120 8.40 13.94 13.36
C PRO A 120 7.25 13.61 12.40
N LEU A 121 7.08 14.32 11.29
CA LEU A 121 5.97 14.05 10.36
C LEU A 121 6.28 12.84 9.47
N LEU A 122 5.42 11.82 9.54
CA LEU A 122 5.47 10.72 8.56
C LEU A 122 4.81 11.18 7.25
N PRO A 123 5.44 10.98 6.09
CA PRO A 123 4.85 11.32 4.81
C PRO A 123 3.64 10.44 4.54
N THR A 124 2.48 11.04 4.29
CA THR A 124 1.27 10.30 3.89
C THR A 124 1.24 9.96 2.40
N THR A 125 2.20 10.48 1.63
CA THR A 125 2.38 10.22 0.20
C THR A 125 3.83 9.91 -0.07
N ASP A 126 4.08 8.87 -0.86
CA ASP A 126 5.40 8.55 -1.38
C ASP A 126 5.31 8.10 -2.85
N SER A 127 6.43 8.17 -3.55
CA SER A 127 6.56 7.86 -4.97
C SER A 127 7.48 6.67 -5.19
N PHE A 128 7.28 5.93 -6.27
CA PHE A 128 8.19 4.84 -6.64
C PHE A 128 8.49 4.83 -8.13
N HIS A 129 9.57 4.13 -8.49
CA HIS A 129 9.86 3.67 -9.86
C HIS A 129 10.25 2.19 -9.84
N ALA A 130 9.39 1.33 -10.37
CA ALA A 130 9.57 -0.12 -10.44
C ALA A 130 10.54 -0.51 -11.58
N ARG A 131 11.78 -0.02 -11.56
CA ARG A 131 12.77 -0.23 -12.64
C ARG A 131 13.09 -1.72 -12.80
N GLY A 132 12.83 -2.27 -13.98
CA GLY A 132 13.20 -3.66 -14.31
C GLY A 132 12.41 -4.72 -13.56
N THR A 133 11.34 -4.36 -12.85
CA THR A 133 10.46 -5.29 -12.13
C THR A 133 9.00 -4.97 -12.41
N PRO A 134 8.15 -5.98 -12.65
CA PRO A 134 6.71 -5.78 -12.76
C PRO A 134 6.05 -5.54 -11.39
N ARG A 135 6.79 -5.60 -10.29
CA ARG A 135 6.23 -5.58 -8.93
C ARG A 135 7.00 -4.62 -8.03
N VAL A 136 6.25 -3.81 -7.30
CA VAL A 136 6.75 -2.96 -6.20
C VAL A 136 5.87 -3.17 -4.96
N THR A 137 6.44 -2.96 -3.79
CA THR A 137 5.70 -2.98 -2.51
C THR A 137 5.90 -1.64 -1.81
N GLY A 138 4.79 -0.94 -1.55
CA GLY A 138 4.75 0.18 -0.63
C GLY A 138 4.34 -0.30 0.76
N TYR A 139 4.81 0.36 1.80
CA TYR A 139 4.54 0.03 3.19
C TYR A 139 3.77 1.17 3.84
N VAL A 140 2.53 0.90 4.22
CA VAL A 140 1.74 1.80 5.06
C VAL A 140 2.07 1.49 6.51
N VAL A 141 2.60 2.47 7.24
CA VAL A 141 3.04 2.34 8.62
C VAL A 141 2.11 3.12 9.53
N LEU A 142 1.53 2.43 10.50
CA LEU A 142 0.72 3.00 11.56
C LEU A 142 1.57 3.08 12.82
N ASP A 143 1.97 4.29 13.20
CA ASP A 143 2.66 4.53 14.46
C ASP A 143 1.69 4.40 15.65
N ARG A 144 2.20 3.94 16.79
CA ARG A 144 1.45 3.68 18.04
C ARG A 144 0.22 2.76 17.86
N ALA A 145 0.22 1.91 16.84
CA ALA A 145 -0.84 0.95 16.61
C ALA A 145 -0.79 -0.23 17.60
N VAL A 146 0.41 -0.60 18.05
CA VAL A 146 0.63 -1.70 18.99
C VAL A 146 0.82 -1.14 20.38
N THR A 147 -0.08 -1.51 21.29
CA THR A 147 -0.06 -1.11 22.70
C THR A 147 -0.47 -2.30 23.58
N ALA A 148 -0.42 -2.13 24.90
CA ALA A 148 -0.99 -3.12 25.82
C ALA A 148 -2.49 -3.37 25.59
N ALA A 149 -3.24 -2.36 25.11
CA ALA A 149 -4.66 -2.49 24.79
C ALA A 149 -4.92 -3.06 23.39
N THR A 150 -3.95 -2.92 22.48
CA THR A 150 -4.07 -3.32 21.07
C THR A 150 -2.84 -4.14 20.62
N PRO A 151 -2.54 -5.28 21.27
CA PRO A 151 -1.30 -6.00 21.01
C PRO A 151 -1.22 -6.62 19.60
N GLN A 152 -2.35 -6.76 18.91
CA GLN A 152 -2.43 -7.24 17.53
C GLN A 152 -2.43 -6.09 16.50
N GLY A 153 -2.30 -4.84 16.93
CA GLY A 153 -2.44 -3.65 16.09
C GLY A 153 -3.86 -3.07 16.07
N ARG A 154 -4.11 -2.14 15.16
CA ARG A 154 -5.35 -1.34 15.02
C ARG A 154 -6.10 -1.68 13.75
N ASP A 155 -6.71 -2.87 13.71
CA ASP A 155 -7.58 -3.27 12.60
C ASP A 155 -8.79 -2.32 12.45
N ASP A 156 -9.26 -1.74 13.55
CA ASP A 156 -10.29 -0.69 13.59
C ASP A 156 -9.89 0.58 12.82
N VAL A 157 -8.60 0.95 12.86
CA VAL A 157 -8.05 2.04 12.07
C VAL A 157 -7.88 1.60 10.62
N LEU A 158 -7.27 0.43 10.38
CA LEU A 158 -6.96 -0.05 9.04
C LEU A 158 -8.17 -0.07 8.10
N ARG A 159 -9.32 -0.55 8.58
CA ARG A 159 -10.60 -0.59 7.84
C ARG A 159 -11.14 0.76 7.42
N THR A 160 -10.59 1.84 7.97
CA THR A 160 -11.00 3.21 7.67
C THR A 160 -10.00 3.94 6.77
N LEU A 161 -8.88 3.31 6.44
CA LEU A 161 -7.85 3.90 5.58
C LEU A 161 -8.17 3.67 4.12
N GLN A 162 -7.95 4.72 3.34
CA GLN A 162 -8.03 4.68 1.90
C GLN A 162 -6.66 4.98 1.31
N ALA A 163 -6.21 4.12 0.39
CA ALA A 163 -5.06 4.38 -0.44
C ALA A 163 -5.51 4.94 -1.79
N ARG A 164 -4.80 5.94 -2.28
CA ARG A 164 -4.91 6.51 -3.62
C ARG A 164 -3.63 6.22 -4.39
N ILE A 165 -3.78 5.55 -5.53
CA ILE A 165 -2.70 5.32 -6.48
C ILE A 165 -2.93 6.31 -7.62
N SER A 166 -2.00 7.23 -7.83
CA SER A 166 -2.17 8.34 -8.77
C SER A 166 -0.86 8.66 -9.48
N ASP A 167 -0.90 9.63 -10.40
CA ASP A 167 0.26 10.07 -11.18
C ASP A 167 0.97 8.90 -11.88
N LEU A 168 0.17 8.02 -12.50
CA LEU A 168 0.66 6.82 -13.15
C LEU A 168 1.49 7.21 -14.38
N ARG A 169 2.75 6.76 -14.40
CA ARG A 169 3.69 7.03 -15.48
C ARG A 169 4.42 5.75 -15.87
N LEU A 170 4.69 5.61 -17.15
CA LEU A 170 5.73 4.73 -17.64
C LEU A 170 7.05 5.51 -17.65
N ARG A 171 8.03 5.08 -16.86
CA ARG A 171 9.36 5.68 -16.83
C ARG A 171 10.39 4.73 -17.40
N THR A 172 11.05 5.15 -18.48
CA THR A 172 12.13 4.40 -19.14
C THR A 172 13.43 4.44 -18.34
N ASP A 173 14.39 3.57 -18.69
CA ASP A 173 15.72 3.57 -18.07
C ASP A 173 16.51 4.87 -18.28
N ALA A 174 16.17 5.64 -19.31
CA ALA A 174 16.73 6.95 -19.62
C ALA A 174 15.96 8.11 -18.95
N ASP A 175 15.13 7.81 -17.95
CA ASP A 175 14.30 8.76 -17.20
C ASP A 175 13.30 9.57 -18.05
N VAL A 176 12.99 9.08 -19.25
CA VAL A 176 11.87 9.61 -20.03
C VAL A 176 10.57 9.06 -19.45
N GLU A 177 9.67 9.97 -19.08
CA GLU A 177 8.36 9.66 -18.50
C GLU A 177 7.24 9.87 -19.52
N GLN A 178 6.27 8.96 -19.50
CA GLN A 178 5.04 9.05 -20.28
C GLN A 178 3.85 8.83 -19.35
N PRO A 179 2.87 9.74 -19.32
CA PRO A 179 1.69 9.56 -18.47
C PRO A 179 0.87 8.36 -18.95
N LEU A 180 0.26 7.68 -17.98
CA LEU A 180 -0.68 6.60 -18.16
C LEU A 180 -2.04 7.03 -17.57
N SER A 181 -3.10 6.62 -18.24
CA SER A 181 -4.49 6.81 -17.82
C SER A 181 -5.11 5.47 -17.41
N VAL A 182 -6.02 5.53 -16.43
CA VAL A 182 -6.76 4.34 -16.00
C VAL A 182 -7.86 4.04 -17.03
N GLY A 183 -7.87 2.82 -17.53
CA GLY A 183 -8.85 2.30 -18.47
C GLY A 183 -9.98 1.54 -17.77
N ALA A 184 -10.38 0.41 -18.35
CA ALA A 184 -11.40 -0.45 -17.76
C ALA A 184 -10.94 -0.98 -16.39
N VAL A 185 -11.78 -0.78 -15.37
CA VAL A 185 -11.62 -1.31 -14.02
C VAL A 185 -12.40 -2.61 -13.91
N THR A 186 -11.72 -3.70 -13.57
CA THR A 186 -12.32 -5.03 -13.37
C THR A 186 -12.57 -5.34 -11.90
N GLN A 187 -11.88 -4.64 -10.99
CA GLN A 187 -12.07 -4.73 -9.55
C GLN A 187 -11.74 -3.38 -8.90
N GLY A 188 -12.49 -3.01 -7.87
CA GLY A 188 -12.33 -1.72 -7.18
C GLY A 188 -12.98 -0.58 -7.96
N GLU A 189 -12.52 0.65 -7.71
CA GLU A 189 -13.05 1.86 -8.34
C GLU A 189 -11.95 2.90 -8.58
N VAL A 190 -12.22 3.82 -9.51
CA VAL A 190 -11.44 5.04 -9.66
C VAL A 190 -11.80 6.03 -8.56
N CYS A 191 -10.90 6.97 -8.27
CA CYS A 191 -11.19 8.05 -7.33
C CYS A 191 -12.30 8.96 -7.89
N PRO A 192 -13.28 9.38 -7.08
CA PRO A 192 -14.40 10.21 -7.56
C PRO A 192 -13.99 11.57 -8.15
N ASP A 193 -12.86 12.10 -7.69
CA ASP A 193 -12.29 13.39 -8.09
C ASP A 193 -11.25 13.27 -9.22
N ASP A 194 -10.83 12.05 -9.56
CA ASP A 194 -9.74 11.80 -10.50
C ASP A 194 -9.93 10.43 -11.19
N PRO A 195 -10.41 10.41 -12.45
CA PRO A 195 -10.63 9.17 -13.17
C PRO A 195 -9.34 8.43 -13.53
N ASP A 196 -8.17 9.08 -13.42
CA ASP A 196 -6.86 8.48 -13.68
C ASP A 196 -6.17 7.99 -12.38
N ALA A 197 -6.87 8.01 -11.25
CA ALA A 197 -6.41 7.45 -9.98
C ALA A 197 -7.29 6.28 -9.51
N LEU A 198 -6.67 5.29 -8.85
CA LEU A 198 -7.36 4.20 -8.18
C LEU A 198 -7.46 4.48 -6.70
N CYS A 199 -8.66 4.34 -6.14
CA CYS A 199 -8.92 4.52 -4.72
C CYS A 199 -9.29 3.17 -4.10
N VAL A 200 -8.52 2.68 -3.13
CA VAL A 200 -8.67 1.34 -2.55
C VAL A 200 -8.82 1.39 -1.02
N PRO A 201 -9.81 0.71 -0.42
CA PRO A 201 -9.89 0.53 1.02
C PRO A 201 -8.84 -0.49 1.47
N LEU A 202 -8.10 -0.20 2.55
CA LEU A 202 -7.00 -1.06 3.01
C LEU A 202 -7.41 -2.15 4.02
N GLY A 203 -8.69 -2.19 4.44
CA GLY A 203 -9.22 -3.20 5.38
C GLY A 203 -10.71 -3.41 5.23
#